data_AF-A0AAD4ET16-F1
#
_entry.id   AF-A0AAD4ET16-F1
#
_cell.length_a   1.000
_cell.length_b   1.000
_cell.length_c   1.000
_cell.angle_alpha   90.00
_cell.angle_beta   90.00
_cell.angle_gamma   90.00
#
_symmetry.space_group_name_H-M   'P 1'
#
loop_
_entity.id
_entity.type
_entity.pdbx_description
1 polymer ?
#
loop_
_entity_poly.entity_id
_entity_poly.type
_entity_poly.pdbx_seq_one_letter_code
_entity_poly.pdbx_strand_id
1 'polypeptide(L)'
;MATPRSCANPACPQPPPTTPTLLLCSRCRTTRYCSQSCQAASWASHKHSCNRQNYILKFIFPRTYHGSARRAHPLCPADAPFYALHAALQIAFGLPCRYHSFDFTVKDPNYILDEDPEALMTMIMRQTNNMNNTRGNPMGDDADMPREYELRLTDPAEGEHAGIDRMHEGRRRHPRTLEKNSGKWALWKLFDKAEYQGKKAIYTNDFGDNWEHHITVEGRAEPTDDFVCLSGTGHPVAEDVGGCHGWNELKDAYRTQQPSREQREKREWFEKEAVNGDPEGLAGDRVNAWDMNQVNQRLRAASNVWARATGQA
;
A
#
# COMPACT_ATOMS: atom_id res chain seq x y z
N MET A 1 4.05 -28.94 12.65
CA MET A 1 5.22 -29.56 13.31
C MET A 1 5.69 -28.63 14.42
N ALA A 2 5.90 -29.13 15.64
CA ALA A 2 6.28 -28.31 16.79
C ALA A 2 7.67 -27.70 16.58
N THR A 3 7.81 -26.38 16.76
CA THR A 3 9.09 -25.68 16.65
C THR A 3 10.02 -26.12 17.79
N PRO A 4 11.32 -26.37 17.53
CA PRO A 4 12.24 -26.82 18.57
C PRO A 4 12.40 -25.73 19.63
N ARG A 5 12.22 -26.12 20.90
CA ARG A 5 12.44 -25.27 22.09
C ARG A 5 13.92 -25.05 22.41
N SER A 6 14.83 -25.49 21.54
CA SER A 6 16.29 -25.46 21.73
C SER A 6 16.98 -24.51 20.76
N CYS A 7 18.20 -24.11 21.11
CA CYS A 7 19.08 -23.36 20.22
C CYS A 7 19.34 -24.16 18.93
N ALA A 8 19.29 -23.50 17.78
CA ALA A 8 19.58 -24.14 16.50
C ALA A 8 21.08 -24.32 16.21
N ASN A 9 21.96 -23.74 17.02
CA ASN A 9 23.40 -24.00 16.91
C ASN A 9 23.73 -25.39 17.49
N PRO A 10 24.20 -26.36 16.69
CA PRO A 10 24.54 -27.70 17.17
C PRO A 10 25.72 -27.72 18.15
N ALA A 11 26.60 -26.71 18.08
CA ALA A 11 27.73 -26.52 18.97
C ALA A 11 27.42 -25.55 20.13
N CYS A 12 26.14 -25.36 20.48
CA CYS A 12 25.77 -24.46 21.56
C CYS A 12 26.31 -24.99 22.89
N PRO A 13 27.13 -24.20 23.63
CA PRO A 13 27.69 -24.62 24.91
C PRO A 13 26.67 -24.55 26.06
N GLN A 14 25.48 -23.98 25.80
CA GLN A 14 24.46 -23.80 26.81
C GLN A 14 23.57 -25.05 26.90
N PRO A 15 23.22 -25.50 28.11
CA PRO A 15 22.24 -26.59 28.28
C PRO A 15 20.88 -26.17 27.70
N PRO A 16 20.00 -27.14 27.34
CA PRO A 16 18.66 -26.83 26.87
C PRO A 16 17.96 -25.88 27.86
N PRO A 17 17.47 -24.72 27.41
CA PRO A 17 17.07 -23.64 28.29
C PRO A 17 15.89 -24.07 29.18
N THR A 18 16.00 -23.81 30.49
CA THR A 18 14.98 -24.17 31.49
C THR A 18 13.73 -23.28 31.42
N THR A 19 13.81 -22.00 30.98
CA THR A 19 12.77 -21.12 30.33
C THR A 19 13.20 -19.62 30.37
N PRO A 20 12.65 -18.68 29.54
CA PRO A 20 12.67 -18.77 28.07
C PRO A 20 12.66 -17.39 27.34
N THR A 21 13.75 -16.93 26.71
CA THR A 21 13.60 -16.08 25.50
C THR A 21 14.77 -16.32 24.58
N LEU A 22 14.68 -17.38 23.78
CA LEU A 22 15.60 -17.55 22.65
C LEU A 22 15.37 -16.42 21.64
N LEU A 23 16.47 -15.83 21.17
CA LEU A 23 16.47 -14.81 20.13
C LEU A 23 16.07 -15.44 18.80
N LEU A 24 15.08 -14.86 18.15
CA LEU A 24 14.68 -15.26 16.81
C LEU A 24 15.63 -14.65 15.78
N CYS A 25 15.91 -15.39 14.72
CA CYS A 25 16.55 -14.81 13.55
C CYS A 25 15.70 -13.64 13.03
N SER A 26 16.28 -12.43 12.95
CA SER A 26 15.56 -11.23 12.53
C SER A 26 15.02 -11.31 11.10
N ARG A 27 15.62 -12.14 10.24
CA ARG A 27 15.22 -12.36 8.85
C ARG A 27 14.03 -13.32 8.73
N CYS A 28 14.20 -14.58 9.17
CA CYS A 28 13.18 -15.61 8.96
C CYS A 28 12.20 -15.77 10.11
N ARG A 29 12.56 -15.34 11.33
CA ARG A 29 11.75 -15.45 12.55
C ARG A 29 11.25 -16.87 12.87
N THR A 30 11.85 -17.90 12.27
CA THR A 30 11.52 -19.32 12.51
C THR A 30 12.58 -19.98 13.39
N THR A 31 13.85 -19.70 13.12
CA THR A 31 14.99 -20.27 13.86
C THR A 31 15.32 -19.45 15.10
N ARG A 32 15.67 -20.14 16.18
CA ARG A 32 15.90 -19.59 17.52
C ARG A 32 17.34 -19.85 17.98
N TYR A 33 17.93 -18.89 18.68
CA TYR A 33 19.30 -18.94 19.18
C TYR A 33 19.38 -18.41 20.61
N CYS A 34 20.32 -18.95 21.42
CA CYS A 34 20.57 -18.41 22.76
C CYS A 34 21.24 -17.04 22.73
N SER A 35 22.01 -16.75 21.68
CA SER A 35 22.80 -15.53 21.54
C SER A 35 23.05 -15.20 20.08
N GLN A 36 23.40 -13.95 19.79
CA GLN A 36 23.87 -13.54 18.46
C GLN A 36 25.13 -14.30 18.02
N SER A 37 26.01 -14.69 18.96
CA SER A 37 27.18 -15.53 18.66
C SER A 37 26.79 -16.93 18.18
N CYS A 38 25.76 -17.55 18.79
CA CYS A 38 25.23 -18.83 18.32
C CYS A 38 24.60 -18.72 16.92
N GLN A 39 23.91 -17.61 16.65
CA GLN A 39 23.36 -17.33 15.32
C GLN A 39 24.48 -17.19 14.28
N ALA A 40 25.54 -16.44 14.60
CA ALA A 40 26.67 -16.24 13.70
C ALA A 40 27.42 -17.56 13.41
N ALA A 41 27.66 -18.38 14.45
CA ALA A 41 28.29 -19.69 14.30
C ALA A 41 27.45 -20.65 13.44
N SER A 42 26.13 -20.62 13.57
CA SER A 42 25.21 -21.44 12.78
C SER A 42 24.87 -20.85 11.40
N TRP A 43 25.37 -19.67 11.04
CA TRP A 43 24.95 -18.97 9.82
C TRP A 43 25.29 -19.74 8.53
N ALA A 44 26.43 -20.45 8.51
CA ALA A 44 26.87 -21.19 7.33
C ALA A 44 25.85 -22.25 6.89
N SER A 45 25.21 -22.95 7.82
CA SER A 45 24.13 -23.90 7.55
C SER A 45 22.78 -23.20 7.42
N HIS A 46 22.49 -22.23 8.29
CA HIS A 46 21.19 -21.57 8.34
C HIS A 46 20.87 -20.73 7.10
N LYS A 47 21.87 -20.07 6.50
CA LYS A 47 21.67 -19.10 5.40
C LYS A 47 20.88 -19.68 4.21
N HIS A 48 21.07 -20.97 3.93
CA HIS A 48 20.42 -21.66 2.80
C HIS A 48 18.93 -21.94 3.05
N SER A 49 18.52 -22.06 4.31
CA SER A 49 17.13 -22.28 4.71
C SER A 49 16.48 -21.04 5.33
N CYS A 50 17.15 -19.88 5.25
CA CYS A 50 16.73 -18.63 5.89
C CYS A 50 15.96 -17.74 4.91
N ASN A 51 14.65 -17.92 4.88
CA ASN A 51 13.73 -17.15 4.04
C ASN A 51 12.92 -16.15 4.89
N ARG A 52 12.72 -14.93 4.39
CA ARG A 52 11.90 -13.93 5.09
C ARG A 52 10.44 -14.36 5.06
N GLN A 53 9.78 -14.24 6.20
CA GLN A 53 8.33 -14.42 6.27
C GLN A 53 7.61 -13.28 5.56
N ASN A 54 6.55 -13.63 4.84
CA ASN A 54 5.70 -12.71 4.13
C ASN A 54 4.80 -11.92 5.08
N TYR A 55 4.28 -10.80 4.59
CA TYR A 55 3.40 -9.91 5.36
C TYR A 55 1.95 -10.20 5.05
N ILE A 56 1.10 -10.27 6.08
CA ILE A 56 -0.34 -10.15 5.93
C ILE A 56 -0.66 -8.68 6.17
N LEU A 57 -0.94 -7.96 5.09
CA LEU A 57 -1.23 -6.53 5.14
C LEU A 57 -2.73 -6.30 5.15
N LYS A 58 -3.15 -5.29 5.90
CA LYS A 58 -4.51 -4.75 5.86
C LYS A 58 -4.48 -3.30 5.41
N PHE A 59 -5.32 -3.00 4.43
CA PHE A 59 -5.55 -1.67 3.91
C PHE A 59 -6.86 -1.14 4.47
N ILE A 60 -6.77 -0.08 5.27
CA ILE A 60 -7.89 0.56 5.94
C ILE A 60 -8.14 1.91 5.27
N PHE A 61 -9.35 2.12 4.76
CA PHE A 61 -9.75 3.43 4.27
C PHE A 61 -9.98 4.38 5.45
N PRO A 62 -9.62 5.67 5.35
CA PRO A 62 -9.92 6.66 6.37
C PRO A 62 -11.42 6.69 6.74
N ARG A 63 -11.77 7.24 7.91
CA ARG A 63 -13.14 7.17 8.43
C ARG A 63 -14.19 7.83 7.53
N THR A 64 -13.78 8.80 6.71
CA THR A 64 -14.61 9.43 5.67
C THR A 64 -15.09 8.46 4.58
N TYR A 65 -14.50 7.26 4.50
CA TYR A 65 -14.81 6.22 3.53
C TYR A 65 -15.57 5.03 4.15
N HIS A 66 -16.08 5.16 5.39
CA HIS A 66 -16.77 4.05 6.07
C HIS A 66 -17.98 3.56 5.26
N GLY A 67 -17.96 2.29 4.85
CA GLY A 67 -19.05 1.63 4.11
C GLY A 67 -19.03 1.85 2.59
N SER A 68 -17.96 2.43 2.05
CA SER A 68 -17.88 2.73 0.63
C SER A 68 -16.91 1.83 -0.14
N ALA A 69 -15.75 1.48 0.40
CA ALA A 69 -14.71 0.87 -0.44
C ALA A 69 -14.40 -0.61 -0.17
N ARG A 70 -13.95 -1.29 -1.23
CA ARG A 70 -13.51 -2.69 -1.22
C ARG A 70 -12.32 -2.87 -0.27
N ARG A 71 -12.43 -3.83 0.65
CA ARG A 71 -11.32 -4.25 1.53
C ARG A 71 -10.66 -5.50 0.97
N ALA A 72 -9.34 -5.59 1.13
CA ALA A 72 -8.54 -6.77 0.81
C ALA A 72 -7.44 -6.94 1.86
N HIS A 73 -7.15 -8.19 2.21
CA HIS A 73 -6.08 -8.60 3.12
C HIS A 73 -5.06 -9.45 2.34
N PRO A 74 -4.16 -8.83 1.57
CA PRO A 74 -3.18 -9.56 0.80
C PRO A 74 -2.05 -10.12 1.67
N LEU A 75 -1.64 -11.33 1.34
CA LEU A 75 -0.35 -11.91 1.62
C LEU A 75 0.66 -11.36 0.61
N CYS A 76 1.71 -10.72 1.11
CA CYS A 76 2.68 -10.00 0.30
C CYS A 76 4.10 -10.55 0.52
N PRO A 77 4.84 -10.93 -0.55
CA PRO A 77 6.22 -11.36 -0.46
C PRO A 77 7.12 -10.29 0.16
N ALA A 78 7.90 -10.66 1.18
CA ALA A 78 8.68 -9.67 1.93
C ALA A 78 9.79 -8.99 1.11
N ASP A 79 10.36 -9.73 0.16
CA ASP A 79 11.41 -9.26 -0.73
C ASP A 79 10.87 -8.59 -2.00
N ALA A 80 9.54 -8.59 -2.23
CA ALA A 80 8.94 -7.91 -3.37
C ALA A 80 9.11 -6.38 -3.28
N PRO A 81 9.27 -5.69 -4.43
CA PRO A 81 9.29 -4.23 -4.46
C PRO A 81 7.90 -3.65 -4.20
N PHE A 82 7.85 -2.41 -3.67
CA PHE A 82 6.58 -1.69 -3.47
C PHE A 82 5.82 -1.47 -4.78
N TYR A 83 6.50 -1.37 -5.92
CA TYR A 83 5.85 -1.34 -7.23
C TYR A 83 5.04 -2.62 -7.52
N ALA A 84 5.56 -3.80 -7.16
CA ALA A 84 4.82 -5.05 -7.31
C ALA A 84 3.62 -5.11 -6.36
N LEU A 85 3.75 -4.57 -5.14
CA LEU A 85 2.63 -4.40 -4.23
C LEU A 85 1.55 -3.49 -4.83
N HIS A 86 1.92 -2.35 -5.41
CA HIS A 86 0.98 -1.47 -6.11
C HIS A 86 0.21 -2.22 -7.21
N ALA A 87 0.92 -2.94 -8.09
CA ALA A 87 0.28 -3.72 -9.16
C ALA A 87 -0.67 -4.81 -8.61
N ALA A 88 -0.28 -5.48 -7.51
CA ALA A 88 -1.14 -6.45 -6.85
C ALA A 88 -2.39 -5.79 -6.23
N LEU A 89 -2.27 -4.58 -5.67
CA LEU A 89 -3.40 -3.82 -5.13
C LEU A 89 -4.36 -3.35 -6.21
N GLN A 90 -3.87 -2.93 -7.38
CA GLN A 90 -4.75 -2.62 -8.51
C GLN A 90 -5.64 -3.80 -8.88
N ILE A 91 -5.06 -5.01 -8.95
CA ILE A 91 -5.83 -6.24 -9.21
C ILE A 91 -6.78 -6.55 -8.06
N ALA A 92 -6.31 -6.48 -6.81
CA ALA A 92 -7.11 -6.82 -5.64
C ALA A 92 -8.31 -5.88 -5.45
N PHE A 93 -8.10 -4.58 -5.64
CA PHE A 93 -9.16 -3.57 -5.54
C PHE A 93 -10.02 -3.48 -6.81
N GLY A 94 -9.59 -4.11 -7.92
CA GLY A 94 -10.29 -4.01 -9.20
C GLY A 94 -10.23 -2.60 -9.78
N LEU A 95 -9.15 -1.87 -9.47
CA LEU A 95 -8.85 -0.58 -10.05
C LEU A 95 -8.23 -0.88 -11.43
N PRO A 96 -8.94 -0.58 -12.53
CA PRO A 96 -8.36 -0.68 -13.85
C PRO A 96 -7.22 0.35 -13.93
N CYS A 97 -6.25 0.04 -14.76
CA CYS A 97 -5.38 1.02 -15.40
C CYS A 97 -4.08 1.48 -14.71
N ARG A 98 -3.04 1.44 -15.57
CA ARG A 98 -1.63 1.79 -15.39
C ARG A 98 -1.38 3.31 -15.55
N TYR A 99 -2.42 4.13 -15.39
CA TYR A 99 -2.40 5.56 -15.75
C TYR A 99 -2.31 6.49 -14.56
N HIS A 100 -2.71 6.02 -13.38
CA HIS A 100 -2.72 6.83 -12.17
C HIS A 100 -1.39 6.73 -11.44
N SER A 101 -0.88 7.89 -11.03
CA SER A 101 0.31 7.94 -10.20
C SER A 101 -0.01 7.40 -8.81
N PHE A 102 1.01 6.90 -8.13
CA PHE A 102 0.86 6.43 -6.77
C PHE A 102 2.08 6.78 -5.94
N ASP A 103 1.87 6.83 -4.62
CA ASP A 103 2.97 6.79 -3.68
C ASP A 103 2.65 5.95 -2.44
N PHE A 104 3.71 5.52 -1.78
CA PHE A 104 3.65 4.99 -0.43
C PHE A 104 4.39 5.93 0.50
N THR A 105 3.74 6.42 1.55
CA THR A 105 4.32 7.40 2.46
C THR A 105 4.37 6.90 3.89
N VAL A 106 5.30 7.44 4.67
CA VAL A 106 5.33 7.33 6.13
C VAL A 106 5.12 8.72 6.69
N LYS A 107 4.02 8.93 7.43
CA LYS A 107 3.73 10.22 8.05
C LYS A 107 4.79 10.56 9.10
N ASP A 108 5.21 11.82 9.12
CA ASP A 108 5.99 12.36 10.22
C ASP A 108 5.08 12.51 11.45
N PRO A 109 5.41 11.88 12.59
CA PRO A 109 4.67 12.08 13.83
C PRO A 109 4.61 13.53 14.31
N ASN A 110 5.55 14.38 13.87
CA ASN A 110 5.63 15.80 14.25
C ASN A 110 4.81 16.71 13.32
N TYR A 111 4.14 16.15 12.31
CA TYR A 111 3.28 16.91 11.43
C TYR A 111 1.92 17.15 12.08
N ILE A 112 1.73 18.37 12.60
CA ILE A 112 0.52 18.80 13.32
C ILE A 112 -0.12 19.95 12.55
N LEU A 113 -0.65 19.67 11.35
CA LEU A 113 -1.34 20.69 10.55
C LEU A 113 -2.86 20.70 10.75
N ASP A 114 -3.44 19.59 11.22
CA ASP A 114 -4.89 19.49 11.46
C ASP A 114 -5.35 20.20 12.75
N GLU A 115 -4.42 20.59 13.63
CA GLU A 115 -4.72 21.26 14.92
C GLU A 115 -4.38 22.76 14.91
N ASP A 116 -3.71 23.27 13.88
CA ASP A 116 -3.31 24.68 13.74
C ASP A 116 -3.86 25.30 12.44
N PRO A 117 -5.00 26.02 12.52
CA PRO A 117 -5.62 26.68 11.37
C PRO A 117 -4.74 27.73 10.68
N GLU A 118 -3.82 28.39 11.39
CA GLU A 118 -2.90 29.38 10.79
C GLU A 118 -1.82 28.69 9.96
N ALA A 119 -1.30 27.57 10.44
CA ALA A 119 -0.35 26.75 9.70
C ALA A 119 -1.00 26.15 8.44
N LEU A 120 -2.26 25.70 8.53
CA LEU A 120 -3.03 25.20 7.39
C LEU A 120 -3.29 26.30 6.35
N MET A 121 -3.73 27.48 6.77
CA MET A 121 -3.94 28.61 5.86
C MET A 121 -2.65 29.10 5.21
N THR A 122 -1.55 29.14 5.96
CA THR A 122 -0.21 29.49 5.43
C THR A 122 0.24 28.47 4.38
N MET A 123 0.02 27.18 4.62
CA MET A 123 0.28 26.12 3.64
C MET A 123 -0.57 26.27 2.39
N ILE A 124 -1.88 26.50 2.52
CA ILE A 124 -2.79 26.68 1.39
C ILE A 124 -2.39 27.91 0.56
N MET A 125 -2.10 29.05 1.19
CA MET A 125 -1.68 30.27 0.49
C MET A 125 -0.36 30.09 -0.27
N ARG A 126 0.64 29.45 0.35
CA ARG A 126 1.95 29.21 -0.28
C ARG A 126 1.87 28.18 -1.40
N GLN A 127 1.10 27.11 -1.24
CA GLN A 127 0.85 26.12 -2.29
C GLN A 127 0.11 26.71 -3.49
N THR A 128 -0.83 27.62 -3.24
CA THR A 128 -1.53 28.36 -4.30
C THR A 128 -0.58 29.28 -5.06
N ASN A 129 0.37 29.92 -4.37
CA ASN A 129 1.41 30.74 -4.99
C ASN A 129 2.42 29.93 -5.80
N ASN A 130 2.82 28.74 -5.34
CA ASN A 130 3.72 27.85 -6.08
C ASN A 130 3.07 27.27 -7.36
N MET A 131 1.75 26.99 -7.37
CA MET A 131 1.04 26.57 -8.59
C MET A 131 0.97 27.68 -9.65
N ASN A 132 0.96 28.95 -9.24
CA ASN A 132 0.91 30.09 -10.17
C ASN A 132 2.29 30.51 -10.70
N ASN A 133 3.39 30.01 -10.13
CA ASN A 133 4.74 30.39 -10.54
C ASN A 133 5.36 29.37 -11.51
N THR A 134 4.98 29.47 -12.80
CA THR A 134 5.66 28.78 -13.91
C THR A 134 7.02 29.42 -14.29
N ARG A 135 7.60 30.28 -13.45
CA ARG A 135 8.89 30.93 -13.71
C ARG A 135 9.81 30.87 -12.48
N GLY A 136 10.46 29.71 -12.33
CA GLY A 136 11.89 29.63 -12.02
C GLY A 136 12.42 30.41 -10.81
N ASN A 137 11.80 30.31 -9.63
CA ASN A 137 12.47 30.69 -8.38
C ASN A 137 12.69 29.44 -7.51
N PRO A 138 13.93 29.12 -7.10
CA PRO A 138 14.27 27.84 -6.50
C PRO A 138 14.01 27.82 -4.99
N MET A 139 13.15 26.89 -4.56
CA MET A 139 13.25 26.00 -3.37
C MET A 139 13.70 26.55 -1.99
N GLY A 140 13.85 27.85 -1.78
CA GLY A 140 14.36 28.43 -0.52
C GLY A 140 13.36 28.40 0.64
N ASP A 141 12.07 28.60 0.37
CA ASP A 141 11.05 28.81 1.41
C ASP A 141 10.33 27.51 1.85
N ASP A 142 10.54 26.39 1.15
CA ASP A 142 9.91 25.10 1.45
C ASP A 142 10.63 24.32 2.57
N ALA A 143 11.88 24.65 2.89
CA ALA A 143 12.64 23.94 3.93
C ALA A 143 12.10 24.19 5.35
N ASP A 144 11.55 25.38 5.58
CA ASP A 144 10.97 25.81 6.86
C ASP A 144 9.54 25.29 7.07
N MET A 145 8.89 24.75 6.03
CA MET A 145 7.55 24.18 6.12
C MET A 145 7.58 22.86 6.91
N PRO A 146 6.54 22.54 7.69
CA PRO A 146 6.46 21.24 8.36
C PRO A 146 6.41 20.13 7.31
N ARG A 147 7.31 19.14 7.43
CA ARG A 147 7.33 18.00 6.51
C ARG A 147 6.18 17.06 6.86
N GLU A 148 5.34 16.73 5.88
CA GLU A 148 4.24 15.78 6.11
C GLU A 148 4.72 14.34 6.20
N TYR A 149 5.70 13.99 5.37
CA TYR A 149 6.19 12.63 5.24
C TYR A 149 7.69 12.56 5.54
N GLU A 150 8.10 11.52 6.27
CA GLU A 150 9.53 11.20 6.44
C GLU A 150 10.09 10.44 5.24
N LEU A 151 9.29 9.54 4.67
CA LEU A 151 9.62 8.69 3.54
C LEU A 151 8.48 8.75 2.53
N ARG A 152 8.82 8.87 1.25
CA ARG A 152 7.91 8.75 0.12
C ARG A 152 8.50 7.82 -0.93
N LEU A 153 7.81 6.72 -1.23
CA LEU A 153 8.15 5.81 -2.30
C LEU A 153 7.34 6.17 -3.52
N THR A 154 8.00 6.65 -4.56
CA THR A 154 7.34 7.19 -5.75
C THR A 154 7.19 6.12 -6.84
N ASP A 155 6.20 6.33 -7.70
CA ASP A 155 6.02 5.57 -8.94
C ASP A 155 7.30 5.63 -9.80
N PRO A 156 7.89 4.48 -10.21
CA PRO A 156 9.08 4.45 -11.06
C PRO A 156 8.83 4.90 -12.50
N ALA A 157 7.57 5.11 -12.94
CA ALA A 157 7.26 5.40 -14.33
C ALA A 157 8.03 6.62 -14.88
N GLU A 158 8.96 6.37 -15.80
CA GLU A 158 9.40 7.33 -16.81
C GLU A 158 8.83 6.83 -18.16
N GLY A 159 7.86 7.55 -18.74
CA GLY A 159 7.18 7.17 -19.98
C GLY A 159 6.01 8.11 -20.33
N GLU A 160 5.53 8.05 -21.58
CA GLU A 160 4.62 9.04 -22.20
C GLU A 160 3.32 9.36 -21.45
N HIS A 161 2.85 8.49 -20.55
CA HIS A 161 1.62 8.68 -19.77
C HIS A 161 1.87 9.05 -18.31
N ALA A 162 3.15 9.12 -17.88
CA ALA A 162 3.53 9.45 -16.50
C ALA A 162 3.24 10.91 -16.11
N GLY A 163 2.76 11.76 -17.04
CA GLY A 163 2.65 13.21 -16.85
C GLY A 163 1.25 13.75 -16.57
N ILE A 164 0.18 12.97 -16.78
CA ILE A 164 -1.20 13.49 -16.72
C ILE A 164 -1.63 13.71 -15.25
N ASP A 165 -1.35 12.77 -14.36
CA ASP A 165 -1.71 12.83 -12.93
C ASP A 165 -0.65 13.52 -12.04
N ARG A 166 0.49 13.95 -12.62
CA ARG A 166 1.56 14.61 -11.85
C ARG A 166 1.30 16.07 -11.51
N MET A 167 0.24 16.67 -12.04
CA MET A 167 -0.13 18.06 -11.70
C MET A 167 -0.40 18.24 -10.21
N HIS A 168 -0.92 17.20 -9.53
CA HIS A 168 -1.17 17.21 -8.09
C HIS A 168 0.03 16.71 -7.25
N GLU A 169 1.10 16.22 -7.88
CA GLU A 169 2.29 15.72 -7.20
C GLU A 169 3.05 16.82 -6.45
N GLY A 170 3.02 18.05 -6.97
CA GLY A 170 3.76 19.20 -6.41
C GLY A 170 3.40 19.49 -4.95
N ARG A 171 2.15 19.22 -4.53
CA ARG A 171 1.71 19.42 -3.14
C ARG A 171 2.25 18.38 -2.16
N ARG A 172 2.74 17.25 -2.66
CA ARG A 172 3.20 16.10 -1.86
C ARG A 172 4.72 16.01 -1.75
N ARG A 173 5.45 16.86 -2.47
CA ARG A 173 6.93 16.94 -2.43
C ARG A 173 7.36 17.86 -1.31
N HIS A 174 8.44 17.50 -0.63
CA HIS A 174 9.03 18.34 0.41
C HIS A 174 10.55 18.12 0.47
N PRO A 175 11.39 19.17 0.55
CA PRO A 175 12.86 19.04 0.48
C PRO A 175 13.48 18.14 1.55
N ARG A 176 12.86 18.08 2.74
CA ARG A 176 13.31 17.23 3.87
C ARG A 176 12.71 15.82 3.87
N THR A 177 11.88 15.47 2.89
CA THR A 177 11.28 14.14 2.77
C THR A 177 12.18 13.23 1.96
N LEU A 178 12.43 12.02 2.45
CA LEU A 178 13.25 11.05 1.75
C LEU A 178 12.44 10.40 0.61
N GLU A 179 12.72 10.78 -0.63
CA GLU A 179 12.11 10.11 -1.80
C GLU A 179 12.95 8.91 -2.26
N LYS A 180 12.27 7.78 -2.54
CA LYS A 180 12.90 6.57 -3.10
C LYS A 180 12.03 5.98 -4.21
N ASN A 181 12.67 5.31 -5.16
CA ASN A 181 11.98 4.60 -6.24
C ASN A 181 11.33 3.31 -5.71
N SER A 182 10.01 3.17 -5.84
CA SER A 182 9.25 2.02 -5.32
C SER A 182 9.57 0.69 -6.03
N GLY A 183 10.10 0.72 -7.25
CA GLY A 183 10.57 -0.48 -7.98
C GLY A 183 11.89 -1.07 -7.44
N LYS A 184 12.68 -0.27 -6.72
CA LYS A 184 13.98 -0.70 -6.14
C LYS A 184 13.93 -0.86 -4.61
N TRP A 185 12.75 -0.67 -4.01
CA TRP A 185 12.58 -0.67 -2.56
C TRP A 185 11.66 -1.82 -2.15
N ALA A 186 12.22 -2.78 -1.40
CA ALA A 186 11.51 -3.98 -0.96
C ALA A 186 10.64 -3.73 0.28
N LEU A 187 9.56 -4.49 0.44
CA LEU A 187 8.61 -4.35 1.55
C LEU A 187 9.28 -4.42 2.93
N TRP A 188 10.23 -5.35 3.11
CA TRP A 188 10.93 -5.49 4.39
C TRP A 188 11.71 -4.24 4.83
N LYS A 189 12.13 -3.39 3.88
CA LYS A 189 12.83 -2.14 4.21
C LYS A 189 11.91 -1.14 4.92
N LEU A 190 10.59 -1.24 4.74
CA LEU A 190 9.61 -0.50 5.51
C LEU A 190 9.29 -1.21 6.82
N PHE A 191 8.82 -2.45 6.72
CA PHE A 191 8.09 -3.09 7.81
C PHE A 191 8.99 -3.76 8.86
N ASP A 192 10.27 -4.04 8.55
CA ASP A 192 11.20 -4.65 9.51
C ASP A 192 12.12 -3.63 10.17
N LYS A 193 12.35 -2.47 9.55
CA LYS A 193 13.28 -1.48 10.10
C LYS A 193 12.71 -0.74 11.30
N ALA A 194 13.49 -0.65 12.36
CA ALA A 194 13.11 0.04 13.59
C ALA A 194 12.72 1.51 13.38
N GLU A 195 13.32 2.18 12.38
CA GLU A 195 13.06 3.59 12.06
C GLU A 195 11.61 3.89 11.66
N TYR A 196 10.88 2.89 11.15
CA TYR A 196 9.49 3.01 10.70
C TYR A 196 8.50 2.22 11.56
N GLN A 197 8.98 1.46 12.55
CA GLN A 197 8.11 0.69 13.43
C GLN A 197 7.20 1.63 14.24
N GLY A 198 5.90 1.32 14.26
CA GLY A 198 4.89 2.12 14.94
C GLY A 198 4.47 3.40 14.20
N LYS A 199 5.10 3.74 13.07
CA LYS A 199 4.71 4.90 12.26
C LYS A 199 3.56 4.54 11.31
N LYS A 200 2.81 5.56 10.90
CA LYS A 200 1.65 5.41 10.02
C LYS A 200 2.09 5.38 8.56
N ALA A 201 1.98 4.20 7.94
CA ALA A 201 2.21 4.01 6.51
C ALA A 201 0.90 4.22 5.73
N ILE A 202 0.99 4.92 4.60
CA ILE A 202 -0.16 5.26 3.75
C ILE A 202 0.17 4.89 2.31
N TYR A 203 -0.78 4.32 1.61
CA TYR A 203 -0.77 4.13 0.17
C TYR A 203 -1.78 5.09 -0.43
N THR A 204 -1.34 5.96 -1.33
CA THR A 204 -2.22 6.85 -2.10
C THR A 204 -2.12 6.47 -3.56
N ASN A 205 -3.26 6.26 -4.20
CA ASN A 205 -3.36 6.12 -5.65
C ASN A 205 -4.29 7.18 -6.21
N ASP A 206 -4.05 7.55 -7.47
CA ASP A 206 -4.78 8.59 -8.20
C ASP A 206 -4.69 9.92 -7.45
N PHE A 207 -3.77 10.80 -7.87
CA PHE A 207 -3.60 12.08 -7.19
C PHE A 207 -4.74 13.07 -7.48
N GLY A 208 -5.62 12.79 -8.45
CA GLY A 208 -6.86 13.51 -8.67
C GLY A 208 -7.91 13.15 -7.62
N ASP A 209 -8.29 11.87 -7.54
CA ASP A 209 -9.32 11.40 -6.60
C ASP A 209 -8.80 11.22 -5.16
N ASN A 210 -7.48 11.17 -4.99
CA ASN A 210 -6.74 11.03 -3.73
C ASN A 210 -7.25 9.86 -2.87
N TRP A 211 -7.22 8.66 -3.44
CA TRP A 211 -7.61 7.44 -2.73
C TRP A 211 -6.52 7.04 -1.72
N GLU A 212 -6.74 7.40 -0.46
CA GLU A 212 -5.83 7.08 0.64
C GLU A 212 -6.21 5.77 1.34
N HIS A 213 -5.18 4.95 1.60
CA HIS A 213 -5.31 3.70 2.33
C HIS A 213 -4.23 3.62 3.41
N HIS A 214 -4.64 3.51 4.67
CA HIS A 214 -3.70 3.23 5.76
C HIS A 214 -3.28 1.76 5.73
N ILE A 215 -1.98 1.53 5.83
CA ILE A 215 -1.40 0.19 5.78
C ILE A 215 -1.06 -0.27 7.19
N THR A 216 -1.53 -1.46 7.55
CA THR A 216 -1.21 -2.09 8.83
C THR A 216 -0.73 -3.52 8.58
N VAL A 217 0.28 -3.96 9.31
CA VAL A 217 0.76 -5.35 9.29
C VAL A 217 -0.05 -6.11 10.34
N GLU A 218 -0.98 -6.97 9.90
CA GLU A 218 -1.79 -7.80 10.82
C GLU A 218 -1.04 -9.05 11.27
N GLY A 219 -0.15 -9.56 10.43
CA GLY A 219 0.56 -10.79 10.73
C GLY A 219 1.64 -11.12 9.73
N ARG A 220 2.19 -12.32 9.87
CA ARG A 220 3.18 -12.89 8.96
C ARG A 220 2.78 -14.30 8.58
N ALA A 221 3.20 -14.72 7.40
CA ALA A 221 3.00 -16.09 6.94
C ALA A 221 4.29 -16.68 6.36
N GLU A 222 4.22 -17.96 6.02
CA GLU A 222 5.33 -18.68 5.40
C GLU A 222 5.77 -18.01 4.08
N PRO A 223 7.06 -18.11 3.73
CA PRO A 223 7.59 -17.53 2.51
C PRO A 223 6.91 -18.08 1.26
N THR A 224 6.52 -17.18 0.36
CA THR A 224 6.07 -17.46 -1.02
C THR A 224 6.42 -16.27 -1.90
N ASP A 225 6.60 -16.49 -3.19
CA ASP A 225 6.86 -15.45 -4.17
C ASP A 225 5.57 -14.84 -4.74
N ASP A 226 4.41 -15.44 -4.44
CA ASP A 226 3.12 -15.01 -4.95
C ASP A 226 2.41 -14.02 -4.01
N PHE A 227 1.78 -13.01 -4.62
CA PHE A 227 0.75 -12.22 -3.96
C PHE A 227 -0.56 -13.01 -3.92
N VAL A 228 -1.15 -13.16 -2.73
CA VAL A 228 -2.39 -13.91 -2.53
C VAL A 228 -3.35 -13.10 -1.68
N CYS A 229 -4.58 -12.89 -2.14
CA CYS A 229 -5.62 -12.32 -1.31
C CYS A 229 -6.22 -13.39 -0.38
N LEU A 230 -6.15 -13.16 0.94
CA LEU A 230 -6.63 -14.10 1.95
C LEU A 230 -8.09 -13.87 2.34
N SER A 231 -8.55 -12.62 2.26
CA SER A 231 -9.93 -12.22 2.51
C SER A 231 -10.17 -10.80 2.02
N GLY A 232 -11.43 -10.40 1.96
CA GLY A 232 -11.85 -9.13 1.39
C GLY A 232 -13.37 -9.05 1.30
N THR A 233 -13.88 -7.87 0.94
CA THR A 233 -15.32 -7.61 0.80
C THR A 233 -15.52 -6.36 -0.04
N GLY A 234 -16.61 -6.27 -0.81
CA GLY A 234 -17.01 -5.04 -1.50
C GLY A 234 -16.74 -5.09 -3.00
N HIS A 235 -17.60 -4.42 -3.76
CA HIS A 235 -17.42 -4.19 -5.19
C HIS A 235 -16.21 -3.29 -5.47
N PRO A 236 -15.47 -3.46 -6.59
CA PRO A 236 -14.47 -2.47 -7.02
C PRO A 236 -15.09 -1.08 -7.11
N VAL A 237 -14.34 -0.07 -6.70
CA VAL A 237 -14.74 1.33 -6.90
C VAL A 237 -14.60 1.66 -8.38
N ALA A 238 -15.60 2.32 -8.95
CA ALA A 238 -15.57 2.77 -10.34
C ALA A 238 -14.45 3.80 -10.56
N GLU A 239 -13.68 3.64 -11.63
CA GLU A 239 -12.70 4.63 -12.10
C GLU A 239 -13.42 5.94 -12.47
N ASP A 240 -12.78 7.08 -12.21
CA ASP A 240 -13.28 8.43 -12.52
C ASP A 240 -14.66 8.76 -11.91
N VAL A 241 -15.03 8.07 -10.83
CA VAL A 241 -16.34 8.29 -10.19
C VAL A 241 -16.38 9.60 -9.39
N GLY A 242 -15.25 10.28 -9.21
CA GLY A 242 -15.13 11.52 -8.43
C GLY A 242 -14.90 11.24 -6.95
N GLY A 243 -13.94 10.36 -6.66
CA GLY A 243 -13.52 10.05 -5.31
C GLY A 243 -14.60 9.40 -4.44
N CYS A 244 -14.43 9.54 -3.12
CA CYS A 244 -15.30 8.89 -2.14
C CYS A 244 -16.76 9.37 -2.21
N HIS A 245 -16.95 10.65 -2.53
CA HIS A 245 -18.26 11.27 -2.61
C HIS A 245 -19.04 10.70 -3.78
N GLY A 246 -18.45 10.73 -4.99
CA GLY A 246 -19.13 10.22 -6.17
C GLY A 246 -19.41 8.71 -6.11
N TRP A 247 -18.54 7.92 -5.48
CA TRP A 247 -18.82 6.50 -5.23
C TRP A 247 -19.98 6.28 -4.25
N ASN A 248 -20.10 7.12 -3.21
CA ASN A 248 -21.25 7.08 -2.31
C ASN A 248 -22.54 7.46 -3.01
N GLU A 249 -22.52 8.52 -3.82
CA GLU A 249 -23.67 8.93 -4.62
C GLU A 249 -24.10 7.85 -5.60
N LEU A 250 -23.17 7.13 -6.23
CA LEU A 250 -23.49 6.00 -7.10
C LEU A 250 -24.19 4.88 -6.33
N LYS A 251 -23.68 4.51 -5.15
CA LYS A 251 -24.34 3.51 -4.29
C LYS A 251 -25.73 3.95 -3.87
N ASP A 252 -25.90 5.22 -3.51
CA ASP A 252 -27.18 5.77 -3.12
C ASP A 252 -28.14 5.88 -4.30
N ALA A 253 -27.62 6.16 -5.50
CA ALA A 253 -28.37 6.06 -6.73
C ALA A 253 -28.96 4.66 -6.84
N TYR A 254 -28.18 3.57 -6.73
CA TYR A 254 -28.70 2.19 -6.81
C TYR A 254 -29.65 1.77 -5.68
N ARG A 255 -29.52 2.33 -4.47
CA ARG A 255 -30.44 2.06 -3.34
C ARG A 255 -31.80 2.73 -3.50
N THR A 256 -31.84 3.83 -4.27
CA THR A 256 -33.07 4.63 -4.44
C THR A 256 -34.07 3.89 -5.34
N GLN A 257 -35.28 3.65 -4.83
CA GLN A 257 -36.35 2.98 -5.60
C GLN A 257 -36.83 3.80 -6.80
N GLN A 258 -36.86 5.13 -6.67
CA GLN A 258 -37.26 6.06 -7.73
C GLN A 258 -36.12 7.04 -8.01
N PRO A 259 -35.12 6.64 -8.82
CA PRO A 259 -33.97 7.48 -9.08
C PRO A 259 -34.35 8.72 -9.89
N SER A 260 -33.77 9.86 -9.52
CA SER A 260 -33.81 11.11 -10.30
C SER A 260 -33.17 10.92 -11.67
N ARG A 261 -33.34 11.90 -12.57
CA ARG A 261 -32.69 11.87 -13.89
C ARG A 261 -31.16 11.73 -13.77
N GLU A 262 -30.55 12.55 -12.93
CA GLU A 262 -29.11 12.53 -12.67
C GLU A 262 -28.64 11.19 -12.09
N GLN A 263 -29.42 10.61 -11.16
CA GLN A 263 -29.11 9.29 -10.61
C GLN A 263 -29.18 8.19 -11.69
N ARG A 264 -30.11 8.28 -12.65
CA ARG A 264 -30.19 7.33 -13.77
C ARG A 264 -29.01 7.50 -14.71
N GLU A 265 -28.67 8.73 -15.07
CA GLU A 265 -27.49 9.03 -15.89
C GLU A 265 -26.20 8.49 -15.24
N LYS A 266 -26.05 8.66 -13.92
CA LYS A 266 -24.91 8.12 -13.16
C LYS A 266 -24.87 6.59 -13.11
N ARG A 267 -26.03 5.92 -13.02
CA ARG A 267 -26.11 4.45 -13.13
C ARG A 267 -25.73 3.98 -14.54
N GLU A 268 -26.28 4.61 -15.57
CA GLU A 268 -26.01 4.26 -16.97
C GLU A 268 -24.53 4.46 -17.33
N TRP A 269 -23.91 5.54 -16.85
CA TRP A 269 -22.47 5.75 -16.97
C TRP A 269 -21.68 4.60 -16.36
N PHE A 270 -22.02 4.17 -15.14
CA PHE A 270 -21.34 3.05 -14.50
C PHE A 270 -21.55 1.71 -15.23
N GLU A 271 -22.72 1.49 -15.82
CA GLU A 271 -23.04 0.24 -16.51
C GLU A 271 -22.39 0.13 -17.91
N LYS A 272 -22.14 1.26 -18.57
CA LYS A 272 -21.81 1.28 -20.01
C LYS A 272 -20.53 2.01 -20.38
N GLU A 273 -20.12 3.00 -19.60
CA GLU A 273 -19.06 3.94 -19.97
C GLU A 273 -17.83 3.86 -19.07
N ALA A 274 -18.03 3.58 -17.77
CA ALA A 274 -16.93 3.42 -16.82
C ALA A 274 -16.01 2.25 -17.23
N VAL A 275 -14.69 2.48 -17.17
CA VAL A 275 -13.68 1.53 -17.65
C VAL A 275 -13.73 0.19 -16.90
N ASN A 276 -13.98 0.22 -15.59
CA ASN A 276 -14.29 -0.95 -14.76
C ASN A 276 -15.75 -1.01 -14.31
N GLY A 277 -16.63 -0.43 -15.12
CA GLY A 277 -18.07 -0.53 -14.93
C GLY A 277 -18.56 -1.97 -14.83
N ASP A 278 -19.66 -2.16 -14.11
CA ASP A 278 -20.38 -3.44 -14.07
C ASP A 278 -21.71 -3.26 -14.81
N PRO A 279 -21.92 -3.94 -15.96
CA PRO A 279 -23.17 -3.87 -16.71
C PRO A 279 -24.41 -4.32 -15.93
N GLU A 280 -24.23 -5.11 -14.87
CA GLU A 280 -25.31 -5.54 -13.97
C GLU A 280 -25.51 -4.58 -12.79
N GLY A 281 -24.68 -3.53 -12.69
CA GLY A 281 -24.77 -2.47 -11.69
C GLY A 281 -24.53 -2.95 -10.25
N LEU A 282 -24.94 -2.10 -9.29
CA LEU A 282 -24.72 -2.32 -7.85
C LEU A 282 -26.01 -2.67 -7.09
N ALA A 283 -27.06 -3.09 -7.79
CA ALA A 283 -28.37 -3.36 -7.17
C ALA A 283 -28.32 -4.51 -6.15
N GLY A 284 -29.07 -4.37 -5.04
CA GLY A 284 -29.13 -5.38 -3.99
C GLY A 284 -27.79 -5.60 -3.28
N ASP A 285 -27.37 -6.85 -3.13
CA ASP A 285 -26.10 -7.20 -2.47
C ASP A 285 -24.88 -7.14 -3.41
N ARG A 286 -25.08 -6.75 -4.68
CA ARG A 286 -23.98 -6.60 -5.65
C ARG A 286 -22.95 -5.56 -5.24
N VAL A 287 -23.36 -4.55 -4.47
CA VAL A 287 -22.44 -3.59 -3.85
C VAL A 287 -21.38 -4.26 -2.96
N ASN A 288 -21.67 -5.45 -2.43
CA ASN A 288 -20.75 -6.25 -1.63
C ASN A 288 -20.08 -7.39 -2.42
N ALA A 289 -20.45 -7.58 -3.70
CA ALA A 289 -19.97 -8.69 -4.51
C ALA A 289 -18.45 -8.68 -4.64
N TRP A 290 -17.85 -9.78 -4.24
CA TRP A 290 -16.41 -9.99 -4.31
C TRP A 290 -16.10 -11.46 -4.47
N ASP A 291 -15.33 -11.79 -5.51
CA ASP A 291 -14.84 -13.14 -5.76
C ASP A 291 -13.33 -13.21 -5.51
N MET A 292 -12.97 -13.79 -4.37
CA MET A 292 -11.57 -14.03 -3.99
C MET A 292 -10.84 -14.95 -4.99
N ASN A 293 -11.53 -15.96 -5.55
CA ASN A 293 -10.92 -16.89 -6.49
C ASN A 293 -10.58 -16.19 -7.79
N GLN A 294 -11.49 -15.34 -8.28
CA GLN A 294 -11.24 -14.51 -9.47
C GLN A 294 -10.05 -13.57 -9.25
N VAL A 295 -9.99 -12.90 -8.09
CA VAL A 295 -8.85 -12.03 -7.73
C VAL A 295 -7.54 -12.83 -7.70
N ASN A 296 -7.52 -13.97 -7.01
CA ASN A 296 -6.32 -14.82 -6.92
C ASN A 296 -5.94 -15.46 -8.25
N GLN A 297 -6.88 -15.69 -9.17
CA GLN A 297 -6.57 -16.11 -10.53
C GLN A 297 -5.87 -15.00 -11.33
N ARG A 298 -6.37 -13.75 -11.22
CA ARG A 298 -5.74 -12.58 -11.85
C ARG A 298 -4.36 -12.28 -11.28
N LEU A 299 -4.18 -12.39 -9.96
CA LEU A 299 -2.88 -12.23 -9.30
C LEU A 299 -1.86 -13.25 -9.81
N ARG A 300 -2.24 -14.54 -9.88
CA ARG A 300 -1.37 -15.60 -10.43
C ARG A 300 -1.01 -15.39 -11.89
N ALA A 301 -1.95 -14.89 -12.71
CA ALA A 301 -1.66 -14.56 -14.10
C ALA A 301 -0.66 -13.39 -14.21
N ALA A 302 -0.69 -12.45 -13.28
CA ALA A 302 0.22 -11.31 -13.22
C ALA A 302 1.60 -11.64 -12.63
N SER A 303 1.75 -12.72 -11.84
CA SER A 303 3.04 -13.19 -11.30
C SER A 303 4.12 -13.36 -12.39
N ASN A 304 3.73 -13.88 -13.57
CA ASN A 304 4.63 -14.05 -14.73
C ASN A 304 5.09 -12.72 -15.35
N VAL A 305 4.33 -11.65 -15.18
CA VAL A 305 4.65 -10.31 -15.71
C VAL A 305 5.65 -9.63 -14.79
N TRP A 306 5.50 -9.78 -13.47
CA TRP A 306 6.40 -9.19 -12.47
C TRP A 306 7.79 -9.81 -12.50
N ALA A 307 7.90 -11.14 -12.66
CA ALA A 307 9.17 -11.85 -12.76
C ALA A 307 10.02 -11.39 -13.96
N ARG A 308 9.38 -11.02 -15.08
CA ARG A 308 10.04 -10.45 -16.27
C ARG A 308 10.48 -9.01 -16.06
N ALA A 309 9.69 -8.21 -15.34
CA ALA A 309 10.01 -6.82 -15.05
C ALA A 309 11.14 -6.65 -14.02
N THR A 310 11.34 -7.62 -13.12
CA THR A 310 12.42 -7.63 -12.12
C THR A 310 13.72 -8.28 -12.61
N GLY A 311 13.77 -8.75 -13.87
CA GLY A 311 14.96 -9.39 -14.45
C GLY A 311 15.28 -10.75 -13.83
N GLN A 312 14.29 -11.47 -13.31
CA GLN A 312 14.44 -12.78 -12.64
C GLN A 312 14.07 -13.97 -13.54
N ALA A 313 14.13 -13.81 -14.86
CA ALA A 313 13.97 -14.91 -15.81
C ALA A 313 15.26 -15.72 -15.99
#